data_AF-A0A3M1J0V8-F1
#
_entry.id   AF-A0A3M1J0V8-F1
#
_cell.length_a   1.000
_cell.length_b   1.000
_cell.length_c   1.000
_cell.angle_alpha   90.00
_cell.angle_beta   90.00
_cell.angle_gamma   90.00
#
_symmetry.space_group_name_H-M   'P 1'
#
loop_
_entity.id
_entity.type
_entity.pdbx_description
1 polymer ?
#
loop_
_entity_poly.entity_id
_entity_poly.type
_entity_poly.pdbx_seq_one_letter_code
_entity_poly.pdbx_strand_id
1 'polypeptide(L)'
;MIMTTPLKLSVILLILFTGGILGVQTASAGGPLPDSACRTCHADKQEELTLPSGETLPLHVPMEALNQSPHSPDNQITCTGCHRPRAHYQFPHQPVQVETRRQFAQQVSERCQSCHTPHSPLHKSDTPNPEFPACAECHGSHQIDRPADILNSMPANCLSCHTGRTEKWAVDLIRPRVGLGQPAEGYVGSSRCFGCHDKKYAAWQDTLHANMIQNPNNKPGVIVGNFNILDPDLTFGRDDVAYTIGSKWKQRYLTQSEDGNFYVLPAQWNVATAEWVPYNADTWQDKEWRQSCGGCHVTGLNTKTWGFVEFGIGCEACHGPGEAHADDPKNVKPFKEVDDQVCGACHSRGTSPDGLAFPATYRPGDSLTDHFTFTTDDSAVWPDGSAKKHHQQYMDWQSDSRMPQSETTACVSCHSPHSNGIGQTQLKAPLNQLCQNCHFDKQAIIKHTPYHDKATGKRDFLCTDCHMPKMATSAVPYDIHNHSFTQPNPQASLEHGGAEAMPNACNTCHTRPGEGPEWAAQTIEYVQRTIVSNASAPAFGPGPTPTSPPPPTPISSAGQYPVPDTQFEAWGWLRALIFLGVAAIIAGLVYLIFRSIQSRRAANV
;
A
#
# COMPACT_ATOMS: atom_id res chain seq x y z
N MET A 1 7.99 -76.96 -8.42
CA MET A 1 6.95 -77.11 -9.47
C MET A 1 6.17 -75.81 -9.53
N ILE A 2 6.38 -75.05 -10.62
CA ILE A 2 5.52 -74.04 -11.28
C ILE A 2 4.99 -72.89 -10.38
N MET A 3 5.74 -71.78 -10.27
CA MET A 3 5.57 -70.48 -10.98
C MET A 3 4.41 -69.63 -10.41
N THR A 4 4.53 -68.35 -9.99
CA THR A 4 5.49 -67.25 -10.21
C THR A 4 5.47 -66.26 -9.02
N THR A 5 6.62 -65.66 -8.68
CA THR A 5 6.82 -64.42 -7.89
C THR A 5 6.88 -63.19 -8.85
N PRO A 6 7.03 -61.89 -8.46
CA PRO A 6 7.39 -61.30 -7.14
C PRO A 6 6.81 -59.88 -6.78
N LEU A 7 7.35 -59.30 -5.67
CA LEU A 7 7.59 -57.87 -5.34
C LEU A 7 6.38 -56.97 -4.92
N LYS A 8 6.24 -56.57 -3.64
CA LYS A 8 6.96 -55.53 -2.84
C LYS A 8 6.68 -54.06 -3.24
N LEU A 9 6.07 -53.30 -2.33
CA LEU A 9 6.55 -52.06 -1.66
C LEU A 9 5.39 -51.56 -0.74
N SER A 10 5.51 -51.62 0.59
CA SER A 10 5.87 -50.48 1.47
C SER A 10 5.11 -49.19 1.10
N VAL A 11 4.21 -48.66 1.94
CA VAL A 11 4.51 -47.74 3.05
C VAL A 11 3.28 -47.57 3.97
N ILE A 12 3.46 -47.80 5.29
CA ILE A 12 2.96 -47.07 6.48
C ILE A 12 1.48 -46.58 6.43
N LEU A 13 0.58 -47.04 7.31
CA LEU A 13 0.45 -46.49 8.67
C LEU A 13 -0.32 -47.44 9.61
N LEU A 14 0.27 -47.64 10.79
CA LEU A 14 -0.19 -48.46 11.90
C LEU A 14 -1.35 -47.79 12.65
N ILE A 15 -2.38 -48.54 13.00
CA ILE A 15 -3.35 -48.20 14.04
C ILE A 15 -2.77 -48.66 15.37
N LEU A 16 -2.65 -47.76 16.35
CA LEU A 16 -2.36 -48.11 17.74
C LEU A 16 -3.35 -47.47 18.71
N PHE A 17 -3.81 -48.33 19.61
CA PHE A 17 -4.40 -48.05 20.92
C PHE A 17 -3.63 -46.99 21.71
N THR A 18 -4.33 -46.13 22.45
CA THR A 18 -4.43 -46.13 23.93
C THR A 18 -5.01 -44.81 24.42
N GLY A 19 -5.81 -44.91 25.50
CA GLY A 19 -5.87 -43.95 26.60
C GLY A 19 -5.91 -42.46 26.26
N GLY A 20 -7.10 -41.88 26.38
CA GLY A 20 -7.24 -40.50 26.86
C GLY A 20 -6.67 -40.40 28.27
N ILE A 21 -5.35 -40.31 28.38
CA ILE A 21 -4.72 -39.61 29.48
C ILE A 21 -5.04 -38.14 29.22
N LEU A 22 -5.63 -37.52 30.24
CA LEU A 22 -5.54 -36.10 30.51
C LEU A 22 -4.08 -35.67 30.41
N GLY A 23 -3.62 -35.43 29.19
CA GLY A 23 -2.54 -34.51 28.93
C GLY A 23 -3.12 -33.17 29.34
N VAL A 24 -2.82 -32.78 30.57
CA VAL A 24 -2.74 -31.39 30.95
C VAL A 24 -1.76 -30.78 29.95
N GLN A 25 -2.27 -30.35 28.79
CA GLN A 25 -1.85 -29.06 28.28
C GLN A 25 -2.16 -28.16 29.46
N THR A 26 -1.12 -27.84 30.22
CA THR A 26 -1.01 -26.49 30.72
C THR A 26 -1.19 -25.66 29.46
N ALA A 27 -2.43 -25.24 29.21
CA ALA A 27 -2.67 -24.01 28.51
C ALA A 27 -1.74 -23.05 29.24
N SER A 28 -0.60 -22.74 28.65
CA SER A 28 0.04 -21.48 28.97
C SER A 28 -1.07 -20.48 28.69
N ALA A 29 -1.64 -19.93 29.76
CA ALA A 29 -2.66 -18.91 29.72
C ALA A 29 -2.06 -17.73 28.94
N GLY A 30 -2.24 -17.73 27.62
CA GLY A 30 -1.53 -16.86 26.70
C GLY A 30 -2.31 -16.56 25.42
N GLY A 31 -3.54 -17.08 25.27
CA GLY A 31 -4.48 -16.56 24.27
C GLY A 31 -4.93 -15.15 24.64
N PRO A 32 -5.25 -14.25 23.69
CA PRO A 32 -5.87 -12.95 23.99
C PRO A 32 -7.04 -13.15 24.95
N LEU A 33 -7.01 -12.45 26.10
CA LEU A 33 -8.21 -12.28 26.90
C LEU A 33 -9.23 -11.62 25.96
N PRO A 34 -10.43 -12.19 25.78
CA PRO A 34 -11.46 -11.49 25.04
C PRO A 34 -11.74 -10.18 25.78
N ASP A 35 -12.00 -9.09 25.05
CA ASP A 35 -12.35 -7.78 25.61
C ASP A 35 -13.43 -7.87 26.70
N SER A 36 -14.33 -8.85 26.53
CA SER A 36 -15.36 -9.23 27.50
C SER A 36 -14.83 -9.57 28.89
N ALA A 37 -13.65 -10.18 29.02
CA ALA A 37 -13.06 -10.51 30.32
C ALA A 37 -12.64 -9.24 31.09
N CYS A 38 -12.06 -8.26 30.40
CA CYS A 38 -11.75 -6.95 30.97
C CYS A 38 -13.04 -6.23 31.40
N ARG A 39 -14.06 -6.25 30.53
CA ARG A 39 -15.38 -5.67 30.83
C ARG A 39 -16.03 -6.30 32.05
N THR A 40 -16.07 -7.62 32.13
CA THR A 40 -16.65 -8.34 33.29
C THR A 40 -15.93 -7.99 34.58
N CYS A 41 -14.60 -7.86 34.56
CA CYS A 41 -13.85 -7.54 35.77
C CYS A 41 -13.94 -6.08 36.17
N HIS A 42 -14.08 -5.12 35.24
CA HIS A 42 -14.01 -3.69 35.53
C HIS A 42 -15.37 -2.96 35.50
N ALA A 43 -16.43 -3.59 34.96
CA ALA A 43 -17.76 -2.97 34.84
C ALA A 43 -18.38 -2.61 36.18
N ASP A 44 -18.20 -3.44 37.22
CA ASP A 44 -18.88 -3.25 38.52
C ASP A 44 -17.91 -3.12 39.71
N LYS A 45 -16.60 -2.99 39.43
CA LYS A 45 -15.56 -2.83 40.46
C LYS A 45 -15.83 -1.61 41.34
N GLN A 46 -15.58 -1.74 42.64
CA GLN A 46 -15.69 -0.64 43.61
C GLN A 46 -14.36 -0.31 44.28
N GLU A 47 -13.35 -1.17 44.09
CA GLU A 47 -12.02 -0.95 44.63
C GLU A 47 -11.28 0.14 43.86
N GLU A 48 -10.38 0.80 44.58
CA GLU A 48 -9.46 1.79 44.04
C GLU A 48 -8.03 1.29 44.21
N LEU A 49 -7.16 1.66 43.27
CA LEU A 49 -5.72 1.49 43.38
C LEU A 49 -5.12 2.72 44.07
N THR A 50 -4.45 2.53 45.20
CA THR A 50 -3.68 3.59 45.87
C THR A 50 -2.27 3.65 45.29
N LEU A 51 -1.86 4.83 44.82
CA LEU A 51 -0.52 5.11 44.32
C LEU A 51 0.45 5.42 45.47
N PRO A 52 1.78 5.34 45.26
CA PRO A 52 2.78 5.71 46.26
C PRO A 52 2.61 7.11 46.85
N SER A 53 2.06 8.07 46.09
CA SER A 53 1.73 9.42 46.58
C SER A 53 0.58 9.46 47.60
N GLY A 54 -0.17 8.37 47.75
CA GLY A 54 -1.42 8.30 48.52
C GLY A 54 -2.67 8.68 47.72
N GLU A 55 -2.53 9.14 46.47
CA GLU A 55 -3.66 9.38 45.57
C GLU A 55 -4.28 8.05 45.11
N THR A 56 -5.57 8.05 44.77
CA THR A 56 -6.29 6.85 44.33
C THR A 56 -6.75 6.92 42.88
N LEU A 57 -6.84 5.75 42.24
CA LEU A 57 -7.36 5.54 40.89
C LEU A 57 -8.53 4.55 40.94
N PRO A 58 -9.71 4.90 40.40
CA PRO A 58 -10.84 3.97 40.37
C PRO A 58 -10.51 2.80 39.42
N LEU A 59 -10.79 1.57 39.87
CA LEU A 59 -10.71 0.39 39.00
C LEU A 59 -11.99 0.17 38.19
N HIS A 60 -13.07 0.88 38.53
CA HIS A 60 -14.33 0.89 37.79
C HIS A 60 -14.16 1.55 36.40
N VAL A 61 -14.78 0.95 35.38
CA VAL A 61 -14.94 1.57 34.06
C VAL A 61 -16.43 1.69 33.75
N PRO A 62 -16.97 2.90 33.52
CA PRO A 62 -18.38 3.10 33.23
C PRO A 62 -18.70 2.61 31.81
N MET A 63 -19.17 1.37 31.70
CA MET A 63 -19.36 0.72 30.40
C MET A 63 -20.33 1.47 29.49
N GLU A 64 -21.38 2.06 30.04
CA GLU A 64 -22.36 2.84 29.25
C GLU A 64 -21.71 4.06 28.60
N ALA A 65 -20.91 4.82 29.35
CA ALA A 65 -20.20 5.98 28.83
C ALA A 65 -19.14 5.56 27.78
N LEU A 66 -18.42 4.46 28.03
CA LEU A 66 -17.47 3.92 27.06
C LEU A 66 -18.15 3.47 25.76
N ASN A 67 -19.31 2.82 25.84
CA ASN A 67 -20.05 2.38 24.68
C ASN A 67 -20.64 3.55 23.86
N GLN A 68 -20.95 4.67 24.53
CA GLN A 68 -21.42 5.90 23.86
C GLN A 68 -20.28 6.72 23.27
N SER A 69 -19.05 6.53 23.75
CA SER A 69 -17.86 7.22 23.26
C SER A 69 -17.48 6.80 21.83
N PRO A 70 -16.69 7.63 21.11
CA PRO A 70 -16.08 7.23 19.83
C PRO A 70 -15.18 6.00 19.93
N HIS A 71 -14.73 5.62 21.14
CA HIS A 71 -13.82 4.50 21.38
C HIS A 71 -14.51 3.23 21.88
N SER A 72 -15.83 3.11 21.67
CA SER A 72 -16.57 1.86 21.89
C SER A 72 -16.02 0.70 21.03
N PRO A 73 -16.06 -0.57 21.48
CA PRO A 73 -15.76 -1.73 20.66
C PRO A 73 -16.70 -1.94 19.48
N ASP A 74 -17.89 -1.35 19.50
CA ASP A 74 -18.76 -1.31 18.31
C ASP A 74 -18.10 -0.51 17.17
N ASN A 75 -17.15 0.38 17.50
CA ASN A 75 -16.25 1.06 16.58
C ASN A 75 -14.88 0.35 16.43
N GLN A 76 -14.81 -0.95 16.79
CA GLN A 76 -13.63 -1.83 16.65
C GLN A 76 -12.41 -1.48 17.51
N ILE A 77 -12.55 -0.70 18.59
CA ILE A 77 -11.47 -0.42 19.56
C ILE A 77 -11.63 -1.32 20.78
N THR A 78 -10.60 -2.11 21.10
CA THR A 78 -10.58 -3.01 22.27
C THR A 78 -9.80 -2.39 23.44
N CYS A 79 -10.06 -2.81 24.67
CA CYS A 79 -9.32 -2.43 25.87
C CYS A 79 -7.80 -2.63 25.68
N THR A 80 -7.40 -3.75 25.06
CA THR A 80 -5.97 -4.04 24.77
C THR A 80 -5.39 -3.22 23.61
N GLY A 81 -6.21 -2.46 22.90
CA GLY A 81 -5.78 -1.42 21.96
C GLY A 81 -5.14 -0.24 22.68
N CYS A 82 -5.72 0.18 23.82
CA CYS A 82 -5.24 1.31 24.62
C CYS A 82 -4.34 0.88 25.78
N HIS A 83 -4.67 -0.22 26.47
CA HIS A 83 -3.91 -0.76 27.60
C HIS A 83 -2.72 -1.61 27.11
N ARG A 84 -1.62 -0.93 26.77
CA ARG A 84 -0.38 -1.53 26.26
C ARG A 84 0.88 -1.03 26.99
N PRO A 85 1.94 -1.86 27.12
CA PRO A 85 2.06 -3.23 26.61
C PRO A 85 1.23 -4.25 27.42
N ARG A 86 0.77 -5.31 26.75
CA ARG A 86 -0.13 -6.33 27.32
C ARG A 86 0.41 -6.99 28.59
N ALA A 87 1.73 -7.11 28.72
CA ALA A 87 2.39 -7.69 29.89
C ALA A 87 2.08 -6.94 31.19
N HIS A 88 1.73 -5.65 31.13
CA HIS A 88 1.37 -4.86 32.32
C HIS A 88 -0.10 -5.03 32.73
N TYR A 89 -0.98 -5.24 31.76
CA TYR A 89 -2.43 -5.25 31.98
C TYR A 89 -3.06 -6.65 31.93
N GLN A 90 -2.25 -7.70 31.80
CA GLN A 90 -2.72 -9.08 31.94
C GLN A 90 -2.89 -9.44 33.42
N PHE A 91 -3.96 -10.17 33.74
CA PHE A 91 -4.14 -10.72 35.08
C PHE A 91 -3.15 -11.88 35.34
N PRO A 92 -2.47 -11.93 36.50
CA PRO A 92 -2.46 -10.91 37.55
C PRO A 92 -1.73 -9.64 37.12
N HIS A 93 -2.38 -8.48 37.28
CA HIS A 93 -1.86 -7.18 36.82
C HIS A 93 -0.50 -6.88 37.45
N GLN A 94 0.41 -6.33 36.65
CA GLN A 94 1.68 -5.83 37.19
C GLN A 94 1.42 -4.56 38.01
N PRO A 95 2.18 -4.31 39.09
CA PRO A 95 2.02 -3.10 39.88
C PRO A 95 2.30 -1.85 39.04
N VAL A 96 1.48 -0.82 39.19
CA VAL A 96 1.69 0.49 38.57
C VAL A 96 2.97 1.12 39.13
N GLN A 97 3.89 1.52 38.25
CA GLN A 97 5.24 2.01 38.59
C GLN A 97 5.35 3.54 38.57
N VAL A 98 4.25 4.27 38.76
CA VAL A 98 4.24 5.74 38.83
C VAL A 98 3.86 6.20 40.21
N GLU A 99 4.37 7.36 40.64
CA GLU A 99 4.16 7.86 41.99
C GLU A 99 2.83 8.58 42.14
N THR A 100 2.42 9.37 41.13
CA THR A 100 1.25 10.27 41.22
C THR A 100 0.19 9.99 40.14
N ARG A 101 -1.05 10.42 40.40
CA ARG A 101 -2.16 10.32 39.44
C ARG A 101 -1.86 11.06 38.13
N ARG A 102 -1.13 12.15 38.23
CA ARG A 102 -0.72 12.95 37.07
C ARG A 102 0.27 12.21 36.18
N GLN A 103 1.31 11.61 36.76
CA GLN A 103 2.25 10.78 36.01
C GLN A 103 1.53 9.60 35.33
N PHE A 104 0.55 9.01 36.02
CA PHE A 104 -0.32 7.99 35.43
C PHE A 104 -1.09 8.53 34.21
N ALA A 105 -1.72 9.70 34.33
CA ALA A 105 -2.45 10.33 33.24
C ALA A 105 -1.56 10.69 32.04
N GLN A 106 -0.32 11.14 32.28
CA GLN A 106 0.69 11.41 31.24
C GLN A 106 1.04 10.13 30.48
N GLN A 107 1.37 9.05 31.21
CA GLN A 107 1.70 7.76 30.60
C GLN A 107 0.53 7.19 29.76
N VAL A 108 -0.72 7.34 30.24
CA VAL A 108 -1.91 6.94 29.46
C VAL A 108 -2.08 7.81 28.21
N SER A 109 -1.81 9.12 28.32
CA SER A 109 -1.97 10.07 27.21
C SER A 109 -1.00 9.84 26.06
N GLU A 110 0.19 9.30 26.32
CA GLU A 110 1.10 8.82 25.26
C GLU A 110 0.44 7.78 24.34
N ARG A 111 -0.48 6.96 24.87
CA ARG A 111 -1.19 5.94 24.09
C ARG A 111 -2.28 6.55 23.21
N CYS A 112 -2.86 7.68 23.59
CA CYS A 112 -3.76 8.43 22.71
C CYS A 112 -3.02 8.90 21.45
N GLN A 113 -1.74 9.26 21.61
CA GLN A 113 -0.90 9.78 20.53
C GLN A 113 -0.52 8.74 19.48
N SER A 114 -0.74 7.43 19.76
CA SER A 114 -0.62 6.37 18.77
C SER A 114 -1.83 6.26 17.82
N CYS A 115 -2.83 7.12 17.95
CA CYS A 115 -3.99 7.16 17.05
C CYS A 115 -4.40 8.59 16.72
N HIS A 116 -4.23 9.53 17.66
CA HIS A 116 -4.61 10.93 17.55
C HIS A 116 -3.37 11.82 17.52
N THR A 117 -3.31 12.77 16.59
CA THR A 117 -2.23 13.76 16.62
C THR A 117 -2.44 14.73 17.79
N PRO A 118 -1.41 15.00 18.61
CA PRO A 118 -1.51 15.93 19.72
C PRO A 118 -1.83 17.35 19.22
N HIS A 119 -2.75 18.02 19.90
CA HIS A 119 -3.26 19.33 19.49
C HIS A 119 -3.40 20.31 20.68
N SER A 120 -2.49 20.23 21.65
CA SER A 120 -2.61 21.02 22.88
C SER A 120 -2.57 22.53 22.57
N PRO A 121 -3.64 23.29 22.88
CA PRO A 121 -3.74 24.71 22.53
C PRO A 121 -2.76 25.63 23.25
N LEU A 122 -1.99 25.13 24.21
CA LEU A 122 -1.22 25.97 25.14
C LEU A 122 0.29 25.96 24.91
N HIS A 123 0.84 25.20 23.93
CA HIS A 123 2.30 24.98 23.85
C HIS A 123 2.89 25.15 22.43
N LYS A 124 3.93 25.98 22.34
CA LYS A 124 4.88 26.10 21.22
C LYS A 124 6.31 25.70 21.65
N SER A 125 6.48 24.89 22.69
CA SER A 125 7.83 24.52 23.19
C SER A 125 7.96 23.02 23.45
N ASP A 126 9.12 22.49 23.07
CA ASP A 126 9.49 21.05 23.08
C ASP A 126 9.99 20.53 24.42
N THR A 127 9.90 21.32 25.48
CA THR A 127 10.17 20.82 26.83
C THR A 127 8.89 20.23 27.44
N PRO A 128 8.88 18.96 27.87
CA PRO A 128 7.82 18.43 28.70
C PRO A 128 7.80 19.22 30.00
N ASN A 129 6.94 20.24 30.09
CA ASN A 129 6.73 20.92 31.34
C ASN A 129 5.75 20.07 32.16
N PRO A 130 6.21 19.52 33.30
CA PRO A 130 5.37 18.70 34.17
C PRO A 130 4.19 19.47 34.76
N GLU A 131 4.11 20.79 34.59
CA GLU A 131 2.97 21.63 35.01
C GLU A 131 1.80 21.64 34.04
N PHE A 132 1.90 21.07 32.83
CA PHE A 132 0.80 21.05 31.86
C PHE A 132 -0.13 19.82 31.93
N PRO A 133 -1.46 19.97 31.72
CA PRO A 133 -2.39 18.85 31.75
C PRO A 133 -2.15 17.86 30.60
N ALA A 134 -2.21 16.56 30.90
CA ALA A 134 -2.17 15.47 29.93
C ALA A 134 -3.48 15.33 29.17
N CYS A 135 -3.48 14.64 28.01
CA CYS A 135 -4.68 14.43 27.19
C CYS A 135 -5.85 13.85 28.00
N ALA A 136 -5.59 12.85 28.83
CA ALA A 136 -6.59 12.20 29.68
C ALA A 136 -7.12 13.09 30.81
N GLU A 137 -6.41 14.15 31.18
CA GLU A 137 -6.87 15.15 32.16
C GLU A 137 -7.88 16.13 31.53
N CYS A 138 -7.85 16.29 30.21
CA CYS A 138 -8.77 17.15 29.46
C CYS A 138 -9.93 16.37 28.80
N HIS A 139 -9.64 15.22 28.20
CA HIS A 139 -10.60 14.43 27.41
C HIS A 139 -11.17 13.23 28.18
N GLY A 140 -10.60 12.89 29.33
CA GLY A 140 -10.85 11.61 29.99
C GLY A 140 -10.16 10.44 29.27
N SER A 141 -10.41 9.22 29.75
CA SER A 141 -9.78 7.99 29.23
C SER A 141 -10.76 6.94 28.72
N HIS A 142 -11.94 6.82 29.35
CA HIS A 142 -12.99 5.85 28.97
C HIS A 142 -14.32 6.50 28.58
N GLN A 143 -14.45 7.81 28.74
CA GLN A 143 -15.66 8.58 28.47
C GLN A 143 -15.32 9.79 27.60
N ILE A 144 -14.58 9.53 26.52
CA ILE A 144 -14.10 10.58 25.62
C ILE A 144 -15.30 11.07 24.79
N ASP A 145 -15.57 12.37 24.84
CA ASP A 145 -16.63 12.97 24.03
C ASP A 145 -16.22 13.16 22.58
N ARG A 146 -17.24 13.26 21.71
CA ARG A 146 -17.03 13.67 20.33
C ARG A 146 -16.56 15.13 20.28
N PRO A 147 -15.77 15.50 19.25
CA PRO A 147 -15.40 16.89 18.98
C PRO A 147 -16.53 17.92 19.07
N ALA A 148 -17.75 17.55 18.65
CA ALA A 148 -18.93 18.43 18.71
C ALA A 148 -19.44 18.66 20.14
N ASP A 149 -19.20 17.70 21.05
CA ASP A 149 -19.75 17.69 22.40
C ASP A 149 -18.71 18.12 23.45
N ILE A 150 -17.42 18.21 23.06
CA ILE A 150 -16.29 18.50 23.96
C ILE A 150 -16.43 19.83 24.72
N LEU A 151 -17.17 20.80 24.16
CA LEU A 151 -17.43 22.08 24.82
C LEU A 151 -18.30 21.92 26.08
N ASN A 152 -19.10 20.86 26.15
CA ASN A 152 -19.98 20.57 27.29
C ASN A 152 -19.26 19.82 28.41
N SER A 153 -18.10 19.22 28.12
CA SER A 153 -17.32 18.41 29.06
C SER A 153 -15.98 19.02 29.46
N MET A 154 -15.58 20.14 28.85
CA MET A 154 -14.36 20.84 29.21
C MET A 154 -14.43 21.39 30.66
N PRO A 155 -13.42 21.12 31.52
CA PRO A 155 -13.45 21.57 32.91
C PRO A 155 -13.65 23.09 33.07
N ALA A 156 -14.43 23.47 34.09
CA ALA A 156 -14.84 24.86 34.31
C ALA A 156 -13.66 25.84 34.50
N ASN A 157 -12.55 25.37 35.08
CA ASN A 157 -11.30 26.13 35.24
C ASN A 157 -10.57 26.41 33.92
N CYS A 158 -10.89 25.68 32.85
CA CYS A 158 -10.39 25.95 31.51
C CYS A 158 -11.33 26.91 30.77
N LEU A 159 -12.65 26.69 30.90
CA LEU A 159 -13.67 27.58 30.33
C LEU A 159 -13.56 29.02 30.86
N SER A 160 -13.03 29.21 32.08
CA SER A 160 -12.82 30.55 32.66
C SER A 160 -11.79 31.40 31.92
N CYS A 161 -10.88 30.81 31.15
CA CYS A 161 -9.88 31.53 30.34
C CYS A 161 -10.18 31.50 28.82
N HIS A 162 -11.12 30.67 28.37
CA HIS A 162 -11.46 30.47 26.95
C HIS A 162 -12.87 30.97 26.57
N THR A 163 -13.38 31.98 27.28
CA THR A 163 -14.76 32.52 27.17
C THR A 163 -15.14 33.14 25.82
N GLY A 164 -14.18 33.34 24.90
CA GLY A 164 -14.38 33.97 23.58
C GLY A 164 -14.20 33.04 22.38
N ARG A 165 -14.27 31.73 22.56
CA ARG A 165 -14.00 30.75 21.49
C ARG A 165 -15.28 30.02 21.03
N THR A 166 -15.43 29.82 19.72
CA THR A 166 -16.60 29.17 19.12
C THR A 166 -16.43 27.65 19.00
N GLU A 167 -17.51 26.91 18.81
CA GLU A 167 -17.49 25.47 18.45
C GLU A 167 -16.60 25.20 17.23
N LYS A 168 -16.71 26.05 16.20
CA LYS A 168 -15.83 25.98 15.02
C LYS A 168 -14.35 26.12 15.38
N TRP A 169 -13.99 27.06 16.27
CA TRP A 169 -12.61 27.21 16.73
C TRP A 169 -12.11 25.96 17.46
N ALA A 170 -12.94 25.34 18.29
CA ALA A 170 -12.57 24.13 19.01
C ALA A 170 -12.35 22.95 18.05
N VAL A 171 -13.25 22.75 17.08
CA VAL A 171 -13.14 21.72 16.04
C VAL A 171 -11.90 21.91 15.15
N ASP A 172 -11.58 23.14 14.75
CA ASP A 172 -10.42 23.46 13.90
C ASP A 172 -9.08 23.36 14.67
N LEU A 173 -9.12 23.48 16.00
CA LEU A 173 -7.97 23.31 16.89
C LEU A 173 -7.64 21.83 17.13
N ILE A 174 -8.65 20.99 17.37
CA ILE A 174 -8.47 19.57 17.73
C ILE A 174 -8.29 18.64 16.51
N ARG A 175 -8.37 19.18 15.29
CA ARG A 175 -8.11 18.42 14.07
C ARG A 175 -6.63 17.98 14.05
N PRO A 176 -6.34 16.68 13.86
CA PRO A 176 -4.99 16.20 13.70
C PRO A 176 -4.23 16.97 12.60
N ARG A 177 -3.11 17.62 12.94
CA ARG A 177 -2.24 18.28 11.95
C ARG A 177 -0.95 17.50 11.79
N VAL A 178 -0.98 16.53 10.90
CA VAL A 178 0.27 15.93 10.44
C VAL A 178 0.98 16.93 9.53
N GLY A 179 2.25 17.21 9.79
CA GLY A 179 3.03 18.23 9.06
C GLY A 179 2.60 19.65 9.40
N LEU A 180 3.19 20.22 10.44
CA LEU A 180 2.92 21.59 10.92
C LEU A 180 2.83 22.58 9.76
N GLY A 181 1.71 23.30 9.69
CA GLY A 181 1.32 24.18 8.59
C GLY A 181 -0.20 24.14 8.35
N GLN A 182 -0.74 25.10 7.60
CA GLN A 182 -2.14 25.00 7.11
C GLN A 182 -2.17 24.12 5.84
N PRO A 183 -3.00 23.09 5.75
CA PRO A 183 -3.11 22.28 4.54
C PRO A 183 -3.67 23.10 3.35
N ALA A 184 -3.69 22.48 2.17
CA ALA A 184 -4.40 23.05 1.03
C ALA A 184 -5.91 23.11 1.33
N GLU A 185 -6.57 24.17 0.83
CA GLU A 185 -8.01 24.38 1.02
C GLU A 185 -8.84 23.35 0.24
N GLY A 186 -10.04 23.03 0.74
CA GLY A 186 -10.97 22.11 0.10
C GLY A 186 -10.71 20.62 0.35
N TYR A 187 -9.62 20.26 1.03
CA TYR A 187 -9.28 18.87 1.35
C TYR A 187 -9.81 18.47 2.73
N VAL A 188 -10.50 17.33 2.81
CA VAL A 188 -11.15 16.82 4.03
C VAL A 188 -10.60 15.46 4.49
N GLY A 189 -9.73 14.83 3.69
CA GLY A 189 -9.09 13.56 3.99
C GLY A 189 -9.98 12.36 3.71
N SER A 190 -9.34 11.20 3.48
CA SER A 190 -10.01 9.98 3.04
C SER A 190 -11.00 9.44 4.08
N SER A 191 -10.79 9.70 5.37
CA SER A 191 -11.70 9.27 6.45
C SER A 191 -13.10 9.87 6.29
N ARG A 192 -13.23 11.09 5.74
CA ARG A 192 -14.53 11.72 5.46
C ARG A 192 -15.32 10.94 4.39
N CYS A 193 -14.64 10.24 3.49
CA CYS A 193 -15.26 9.47 2.41
C CYS A 193 -15.88 8.15 2.89
N PHE A 194 -15.41 7.58 4.01
CA PHE A 194 -15.81 6.25 4.49
C PHE A 194 -17.32 6.12 4.70
N GLY A 195 -17.98 7.12 5.27
CA GLY A 195 -19.42 7.05 5.59
C GLY A 195 -20.35 6.87 4.38
N CYS A 196 -19.91 7.27 3.19
CA CYS A 196 -20.68 7.15 1.94
C CYS A 196 -20.07 6.15 0.95
N HIS A 197 -18.77 5.86 1.07
CA HIS A 197 -17.99 5.02 0.15
C HIS A 197 -17.25 3.89 0.86
N ASP A 198 -17.91 3.28 1.86
CA ASP A 198 -17.41 2.23 2.73
C ASP A 198 -16.61 1.12 2.01
N LYS A 199 -17.17 0.54 0.94
CA LYS A 199 -16.55 -0.55 0.17
C LYS A 199 -15.25 -0.12 -0.51
N LYS A 200 -15.24 1.07 -1.11
CA LYS A 200 -14.05 1.59 -1.81
C LYS A 200 -12.98 1.96 -0.80
N TYR A 201 -13.38 2.59 0.31
CA TYR A 201 -12.47 2.96 1.38
C TYR A 201 -11.81 1.73 2.00
N ALA A 202 -12.60 0.72 2.40
CA ALA A 202 -12.08 -0.51 3.00
C ALA A 202 -11.11 -1.23 2.07
N ALA A 203 -11.45 -1.36 0.78
CA ALA A 203 -10.57 -2.04 -0.18
C ALA A 203 -9.32 -1.20 -0.55
N TRP A 204 -9.43 0.13 -0.58
CA TRP A 204 -8.28 1.03 -0.79
C TRP A 204 -7.31 0.98 0.39
N GLN A 205 -7.78 0.88 1.63
CA GLN A 205 -6.93 0.84 2.82
C GLN A 205 -5.91 -0.29 2.83
N ASP A 206 -6.15 -1.37 2.07
CA ASP A 206 -5.21 -2.50 1.95
C ASP A 206 -4.16 -2.30 0.85
N THR A 207 -4.28 -1.26 0.03
CA THR A 207 -3.39 -1.01 -1.12
C THR A 207 -2.03 -0.46 -0.71
N LEU A 208 -1.03 -0.62 -1.57
CA LEU A 208 0.27 0.05 -1.37
C LEU A 208 0.16 1.57 -1.47
N HIS A 209 -0.85 2.10 -2.16
CA HIS A 209 -1.15 3.53 -2.17
C HIS A 209 -1.49 4.02 -0.75
N ALA A 210 -2.49 3.43 -0.09
CA ALA A 210 -2.89 3.81 1.26
C ALA A 210 -1.79 3.56 2.33
N ASN A 211 -0.89 2.62 2.05
CA ASN A 211 0.15 2.17 2.98
C ASN A 211 1.56 2.62 2.55
N MET A 212 1.67 3.65 1.71
CA MET A 212 2.96 4.18 1.26
C MET A 212 3.72 4.80 2.44
N ILE A 213 3.06 5.58 3.28
CA ILE A 213 3.61 6.08 4.54
C ILE A 213 2.86 5.46 5.71
N GLN A 214 3.57 4.86 6.67
CA GLN A 214 2.96 4.22 7.83
C GLN A 214 3.67 4.58 9.12
N ASN A 215 2.91 4.72 10.20
CA ASN A 215 3.44 4.96 11.54
C ASN A 215 3.66 3.61 12.26
N PRO A 216 4.91 3.22 12.55
CA PRO A 216 5.21 1.96 13.21
C PRO A 216 4.78 1.91 14.69
N ASN A 217 4.54 3.05 15.35
CA ASN A 217 3.96 3.05 16.70
C ASN A 217 2.50 2.59 16.67
N ASN A 218 1.78 2.93 15.60
CA ASN A 218 0.37 2.56 15.43
C ASN A 218 0.25 1.13 14.88
N LYS A 219 1.18 0.75 13.99
CA LYS A 219 1.26 -0.58 13.37
C LYS A 219 2.68 -1.17 13.52
N PRO A 220 3.02 -1.81 14.66
CA PRO A 220 4.39 -2.27 14.95
C PRO A 220 5.04 -3.20 13.92
N GLY A 221 4.24 -3.92 13.13
CA GLY A 221 4.70 -4.86 12.11
C GLY A 221 5.01 -4.26 10.73
N VAL A 222 4.94 -2.93 10.57
CA VAL A 222 5.16 -2.28 9.26
C VAL A 222 6.63 -2.05 8.93
N ILE A 223 7.51 -2.12 9.94
CA ILE A 223 8.96 -2.11 9.73
C ILE A 223 9.35 -3.48 9.20
N VAL A 224 9.78 -3.52 7.93
CA VAL A 224 10.27 -4.75 7.29
C VAL A 224 11.78 -4.89 7.37
N GLY A 225 12.49 -3.81 7.69
CA GLY A 225 13.95 -3.84 7.89
C GLY A 225 14.36 -4.58 9.16
N ASN A 226 15.47 -5.31 9.07
CA ASN A 226 16.01 -6.02 10.22
C ASN A 226 16.94 -5.11 11.03
N PHE A 227 16.49 -4.63 12.18
CA PHE A 227 17.29 -3.82 13.11
C PHE A 227 18.15 -4.64 14.07
N ASN A 228 18.10 -5.98 13.99
CA ASN A 228 18.89 -6.87 14.86
C ASN A 228 20.23 -7.30 14.23
N ILE A 229 20.53 -6.85 13.02
CA ILE A 229 21.82 -7.13 12.38
C ILE A 229 22.78 -5.97 12.63
N LEU A 230 24.04 -6.31 12.91
CA LEU A 230 25.12 -5.32 12.93
C LEU A 230 25.48 -5.02 11.48
N ASP A 231 25.19 -3.80 11.05
CA ASP A 231 25.41 -3.35 9.68
C ASP A 231 26.05 -1.94 9.74
N PRO A 232 27.17 -1.69 9.04
CA PRO A 232 27.84 -0.40 9.08
C PRO A 232 26.99 0.73 8.48
N ASP A 233 26.04 0.43 7.59
CA ASP A 233 25.16 1.43 7.00
C ASP A 233 23.99 1.80 7.93
N LEU A 234 23.65 0.94 8.90
CA LEU A 234 22.60 1.20 9.88
C LEU A 234 23.13 2.08 11.02
N THR A 235 23.05 3.39 10.82
CA THR A 235 23.55 4.41 11.78
C THR A 235 22.47 4.97 12.72
N PHE A 236 21.27 4.41 12.71
CA PHE A 236 20.14 4.82 13.54
C PHE A 236 19.41 3.61 14.13
N GLY A 237 18.74 3.82 15.26
CA GLY A 237 17.95 2.81 15.97
C GLY A 237 16.51 2.72 15.46
N ARG A 238 15.84 1.63 15.83
CA ARG A 238 14.41 1.44 15.52
C ARG A 238 13.54 2.56 16.12
N ASP A 239 13.92 3.08 17.29
CA ASP A 239 13.17 4.10 18.00
C ASP A 239 13.30 5.50 17.37
N ASP A 240 14.28 5.71 16.48
CA ASP A 240 14.42 6.94 15.70
C ASP A 240 13.40 7.03 14.54
N VAL A 241 12.72 5.92 14.24
CA VAL A 241 11.76 5.81 13.13
C VAL A 241 10.39 6.33 13.55
N ALA A 242 10.06 7.54 13.10
CA ALA A 242 8.73 8.12 13.23
C ALA A 242 7.74 7.54 12.19
N TYR A 243 8.18 7.32 10.95
CA TYR A 243 7.36 6.74 9.88
C TYR A 243 8.18 5.88 8.91
N THR A 244 7.54 4.92 8.24
CA THR A 244 8.13 4.14 7.14
C THR A 244 7.64 4.64 5.80
N ILE A 245 8.48 4.61 4.76
CA ILE A 245 8.15 4.90 3.36
C ILE A 245 8.34 3.62 2.53
N GLY A 246 7.25 3.10 1.97
CA GLY A 246 7.24 1.92 1.11
C GLY A 246 7.44 0.59 1.87
N SER A 247 7.23 -0.51 1.17
CA SER A 247 7.31 -1.88 1.74
C SER A 247 7.63 -2.98 0.73
N LYS A 248 7.45 -2.76 -0.58
CA LYS A 248 7.56 -3.82 -1.60
C LYS A 248 8.96 -4.06 -2.13
N TRP A 249 9.64 -3.00 -2.60
CA TRP A 249 10.99 -3.10 -3.17
C TRP A 249 12.06 -2.72 -2.15
N LYS A 250 11.81 -1.61 -1.47
CA LYS A 250 12.66 -1.03 -0.44
C LYS A 250 11.79 -0.32 0.58
N GLN A 251 12.31 -0.16 1.78
CA GLN A 251 11.71 0.66 2.82
C GLN A 251 12.71 1.71 3.28
N ARG A 252 12.25 2.96 3.33
CA ARG A 252 12.97 4.08 3.94
C ARG A 252 12.26 4.51 5.21
N TYR A 253 12.93 5.33 6.00
CA TYR A 253 12.47 5.68 7.32
C TYR A 253 12.53 7.19 7.50
N LEU A 254 11.50 7.77 8.08
CA LEU A 254 11.45 9.17 8.45
C LEU A 254 11.68 9.30 9.94
N THR A 255 12.48 10.28 10.32
CA THR A 255 12.44 10.88 11.66
C THR A 255 11.71 12.20 11.59
N GLN A 256 11.28 12.71 12.75
CA GLN A 256 10.61 13.99 12.88
C GLN A 256 11.36 14.83 13.92
N SER A 257 11.76 16.04 13.53
CA SER A 257 12.36 17.00 14.46
C SER A 257 11.30 17.58 15.38
N GLU A 258 11.76 18.21 16.46
CA GLU A 258 10.95 19.00 17.40
C GLU A 258 10.10 20.07 16.69
N ASP A 259 10.70 20.82 15.76
CA ASP A 259 9.99 21.80 14.91
C ASP A 259 9.02 21.19 13.87
N GLY A 260 8.78 19.88 13.93
CA GLY A 260 7.85 19.14 13.08
C GLY A 260 8.28 18.96 11.62
N ASN A 261 9.58 19.16 11.32
CA ASN A 261 10.18 18.84 10.04
C ASN A 261 10.47 17.34 9.94
N PHE A 262 10.35 16.79 8.74
CA PHE A 262 10.62 15.39 8.47
C PHE A 262 11.94 15.25 7.72
N TYR A 263 12.73 14.24 8.10
CA TYR A 263 13.98 13.91 7.43
C TYR A 263 14.04 12.41 7.14
N VAL A 264 14.54 12.04 5.96
CA VAL A 264 14.73 10.63 5.62
C VAL A 264 16.02 10.17 6.26
N LEU A 265 15.95 9.15 7.11
CA LEU A 265 17.09 8.57 7.79
C LEU A 265 18.11 7.99 6.78
N PRO A 266 19.40 7.94 7.14
CA PRO A 266 20.53 7.80 6.20
C PRO A 266 20.71 6.40 5.59
N ALA A 267 19.78 5.48 5.78
CA ALA A 267 19.82 4.15 5.19
C ALA A 267 18.43 3.68 4.75
N GLN A 268 18.41 2.81 3.76
CA GLN A 268 17.20 2.11 3.31
C GLN A 268 17.40 0.61 3.43
N TRP A 269 16.29 -0.11 3.62
CA TRP A 269 16.25 -1.56 3.58
C TRP A 269 15.84 -2.05 2.19
N ASN A 270 16.65 -2.89 1.56
CA ASN A 270 16.31 -3.55 0.31
C ASN A 270 15.61 -4.89 0.59
N VAL A 271 14.34 -5.00 0.21
CA VAL A 271 13.50 -6.15 0.58
C VAL A 271 13.96 -7.44 -0.10
N ALA A 272 14.38 -7.35 -1.37
CA ALA A 272 14.78 -8.52 -2.15
C ALA A 272 16.09 -9.17 -1.67
N THR A 273 17.04 -8.36 -1.19
CA THR A 273 18.36 -8.85 -0.73
C THR A 273 18.44 -8.99 0.79
N ALA A 274 17.50 -8.40 1.53
CA ALA A 274 17.52 -8.32 2.98
C ALA A 274 18.79 -7.63 3.52
N GLU A 275 19.15 -6.51 2.90
CA GLU A 275 20.35 -5.72 3.21
C GLU A 275 19.98 -4.26 3.51
N TRP A 276 20.73 -3.64 4.42
CA TRP A 276 20.79 -2.19 4.53
C TRP A 276 21.73 -1.65 3.45
N VAL A 277 21.35 -0.51 2.88
CA VAL A 277 22.21 0.24 1.95
C VAL A 277 22.12 1.73 2.30
N PRO A 278 23.22 2.49 2.14
CA PRO A 278 23.24 3.89 2.49
C PRO A 278 22.29 4.69 1.58
N TYR A 279 21.66 5.71 2.15
CA TYR A 279 20.76 6.61 1.44
C TYR A 279 21.02 8.05 1.85
N ASN A 280 21.74 8.80 1.00
CA ASN A 280 22.18 10.18 1.26
C ASN A 280 22.85 10.33 2.63
N ALA A 281 23.67 9.35 3.04
CA ALA A 281 24.17 9.24 4.41
C ALA A 281 24.91 10.49 4.92
N ASP A 282 25.58 11.22 4.02
CA ASP A 282 26.32 12.43 4.36
C ASP A 282 25.46 13.71 4.38
N THR A 283 24.27 13.68 3.81
CA THR A 283 23.42 14.86 3.53
C THR A 283 21.95 14.66 3.92
N TRP A 284 21.66 13.66 4.75
CA TRP A 284 20.28 13.20 5.04
C TRP A 284 19.42 14.25 5.76
N GLN A 285 20.05 15.25 6.39
CA GLN A 285 19.40 16.38 7.05
C GLN A 285 19.36 17.67 6.19
N ASP A 286 19.99 17.69 5.02
CA ASP A 286 20.12 18.91 4.21
C ASP A 286 18.78 19.39 3.63
N LYS A 287 17.86 18.45 3.42
CA LYS A 287 16.55 18.73 2.80
C LYS A 287 15.43 18.15 3.64
N GLU A 288 14.50 19.02 3.98
CA GLU A 288 13.23 18.62 4.57
C GLU A 288 12.45 17.76 3.57
N TRP A 289 11.91 16.64 4.05
CA TRP A 289 11.32 15.59 3.23
C TRP A 289 10.13 16.06 2.39
N ARG A 290 9.25 16.94 2.90
CA ARG A 290 8.09 17.44 2.17
C ARG A 290 8.52 18.23 0.93
N GLN A 291 9.67 18.91 0.97
CA GLN A 291 10.20 19.67 -0.17
C GLN A 291 10.66 18.77 -1.33
N SER A 292 11.01 17.52 -1.05
CA SER A 292 11.50 16.58 -2.07
C SER A 292 10.51 15.47 -2.41
N CYS A 293 9.58 15.15 -1.50
CA CYS A 293 8.72 13.99 -1.58
C CYS A 293 7.25 14.30 -1.29
N GLY A 294 6.95 15.42 -0.65
CA GLY A 294 5.62 15.72 -0.11
C GLY A 294 4.53 15.62 -1.17
N GLY A 295 4.74 16.22 -2.36
CA GLY A 295 3.69 16.25 -3.38
C GLY A 295 3.25 14.88 -3.91
N CYS A 296 4.11 13.87 -3.80
CA CYS A 296 3.78 12.50 -4.21
C CYS A 296 3.42 11.58 -3.03
N HIS A 297 3.58 12.00 -1.78
CA HIS A 297 3.47 11.12 -0.59
C HIS A 297 2.47 11.61 0.45
N VAL A 298 1.85 12.78 0.26
CA VAL A 298 0.79 13.31 1.12
C VAL A 298 -0.38 13.79 0.28
N THR A 299 -1.53 13.99 0.92
CA THR A 299 -2.73 14.53 0.28
C THR A 299 -3.07 15.90 0.88
N GLY A 300 -3.45 16.85 0.02
CA GLY A 300 -3.73 18.23 0.43
C GLY A 300 -2.49 19.04 0.83
N LEU A 301 -1.34 18.81 0.19
CA LEU A 301 -0.11 19.56 0.47
C LEU A 301 -0.26 21.05 0.09
N ASN A 302 0.15 21.92 1.00
CA ASN A 302 0.37 23.34 0.75
C ASN A 302 1.88 23.63 0.76
N THR A 303 2.46 24.00 -0.37
CA THR A 303 3.92 24.23 -0.48
C THR A 303 4.38 25.55 0.13
N LYS A 304 3.48 26.44 0.56
CA LYS A 304 3.83 27.67 1.29
C LYS A 304 4.02 27.44 2.78
N THR A 305 3.18 26.59 3.36
CA THR A 305 3.16 26.30 4.80
C THR A 305 3.72 24.92 5.12
N TRP A 306 3.93 24.09 4.10
CA TRP A 306 4.24 22.66 4.19
C TRP A 306 3.21 21.83 4.98
N GLY A 307 2.00 22.38 5.18
CA GLY A 307 0.89 21.67 5.81
C GLY A 307 0.22 20.68 4.86
N PHE A 308 -0.30 19.57 5.38
CA PHE A 308 -1.07 18.60 4.60
C PHE A 308 -2.20 17.96 5.43
N VAL A 309 -3.15 17.30 4.75
CA VAL A 309 -4.35 16.74 5.39
C VAL A 309 -4.12 15.32 5.90
N GLU A 310 -3.46 14.49 5.10
CA GLU A 310 -3.14 13.12 5.48
C GLU A 310 -1.89 12.61 4.77
N PHE A 311 -1.24 11.63 5.40
CA PHE A 311 -0.25 10.83 4.70
C PHE A 311 -0.92 10.04 3.58
N GLY A 312 -0.30 10.10 2.41
CA GLY A 312 -0.88 9.62 1.17
C GLY A 312 -0.51 8.17 0.84
N ILE A 313 -1.11 7.63 -0.21
CA ILE A 313 -1.88 8.33 -1.26
C ILE A 313 -3.39 8.23 -1.01
N GLY A 314 -3.99 9.34 -0.56
CA GLY A 314 -5.41 9.47 -0.22
C GLY A 314 -6.36 9.64 -1.42
N CYS A 315 -7.66 9.51 -1.18
CA CYS A 315 -8.73 9.63 -2.18
C CYS A 315 -8.60 10.92 -3.01
N GLU A 316 -8.37 12.05 -2.32
CA GLU A 316 -8.35 13.38 -2.90
C GLU A 316 -7.08 13.67 -3.71
N ALA A 317 -6.03 12.83 -3.61
CA ALA A 317 -4.88 12.92 -4.52
C ALA A 317 -5.25 12.56 -5.96
N CYS A 318 -6.26 11.69 -6.14
CA CYS A 318 -6.75 11.30 -7.47
C CYS A 318 -8.07 11.98 -7.84
N HIS A 319 -8.94 12.23 -6.86
CA HIS A 319 -10.29 12.78 -7.08
C HIS A 319 -10.41 14.28 -6.81
N GLY A 320 -9.31 14.94 -6.46
CA GLY A 320 -9.27 16.36 -6.13
C GLY A 320 -9.88 16.69 -4.76
N PRO A 321 -9.94 17.98 -4.39
CA PRO A 321 -10.48 18.43 -3.11
C PRO A 321 -11.95 18.02 -2.92
N GLY A 322 -12.27 17.37 -1.80
CA GLY A 322 -13.55 16.73 -1.56
C GLY A 322 -14.54 17.53 -0.69
N GLU A 323 -14.15 18.67 -0.10
CA GLU A 323 -14.99 19.42 0.86
C GLU A 323 -16.38 19.76 0.30
N ALA A 324 -16.43 20.43 -0.85
CA ALA A 324 -17.68 20.82 -1.49
C ALA A 324 -18.56 19.60 -1.86
N HIS A 325 -17.93 18.48 -2.25
CA HIS A 325 -18.65 17.24 -2.50
C HIS A 325 -19.18 16.60 -1.21
N ALA A 326 -18.41 16.64 -0.13
CA ALA A 326 -18.83 16.08 1.15
C ALA A 326 -19.98 16.87 1.78
N ASP A 327 -20.09 18.17 1.49
CA ASP A 327 -21.16 19.04 1.96
C ASP A 327 -22.44 18.93 1.10
N ASP A 328 -22.31 18.79 -0.21
CA ASP A 328 -23.43 18.55 -1.13
C ASP A 328 -23.15 17.40 -2.13
N PRO A 329 -23.21 16.14 -1.67
CA PRO A 329 -22.85 14.98 -2.49
C PRO A 329 -23.83 14.73 -3.65
N LYS A 330 -25.03 15.32 -3.59
CA LYS A 330 -26.05 15.17 -4.63
C LYS A 330 -25.73 16.03 -5.83
N ASN A 331 -25.38 17.30 -5.63
CA ASN A 331 -25.20 18.26 -6.71
C ASN A 331 -23.74 18.52 -7.08
N VAL A 332 -22.81 18.41 -6.13
CA VAL A 332 -21.38 18.54 -6.40
C VAL A 332 -20.80 17.15 -6.61
N LYS A 333 -20.08 16.93 -7.72
CA LYS A 333 -19.37 15.68 -7.99
C LYS A 333 -17.86 15.92 -7.86
N PRO A 334 -17.11 14.99 -7.25
CA PRO A 334 -15.65 15.07 -7.24
C PRO A 334 -15.13 14.86 -8.67
N PHE A 335 -13.83 15.04 -8.87
CA PHE A 335 -13.22 14.73 -10.16
C PHE A 335 -13.46 13.25 -10.50
N LYS A 336 -14.28 13.02 -11.52
CA LYS A 336 -14.86 11.70 -11.83
C LYS A 336 -13.93 10.85 -12.69
N GLU A 337 -13.23 11.49 -13.63
CA GLU A 337 -12.50 10.80 -14.70
C GLU A 337 -11.00 10.89 -14.46
N VAL A 338 -10.52 10.02 -13.57
CA VAL A 338 -9.09 9.84 -13.32
C VAL A 338 -8.40 9.37 -14.60
N ASP A 339 -7.79 10.31 -15.31
CA ASP A 339 -7.00 10.05 -16.50
C ASP A 339 -5.59 9.55 -16.13
N ASP A 340 -4.78 9.23 -17.15
CA ASP A 340 -3.41 8.77 -16.94
C ASP A 340 -2.51 9.86 -16.36
N GLN A 341 -2.84 11.13 -16.55
CA GLN A 341 -2.07 12.25 -16.03
C GLN A 341 -2.14 12.33 -14.51
N VAL A 342 -3.28 11.98 -13.91
CA VAL A 342 -3.40 11.83 -12.45
C VAL A 342 -2.39 10.81 -11.92
N CYS A 343 -2.19 9.71 -12.64
CA CYS A 343 -1.17 8.71 -12.31
C CYS A 343 0.23 9.29 -12.54
N GLY A 344 0.42 9.98 -13.67
CA GLY A 344 1.65 10.63 -14.08
C GLY A 344 2.15 11.70 -13.13
N ALA A 345 1.27 12.36 -12.37
CA ALA A 345 1.65 13.36 -11.38
C ALA A 345 2.61 12.81 -10.30
N CYS A 346 2.56 11.50 -10.04
CA CYS A 346 3.46 10.81 -9.12
C CYS A 346 4.37 9.78 -9.81
N HIS A 347 3.87 9.11 -10.86
CA HIS A 347 4.61 8.09 -11.62
C HIS A 347 5.41 8.69 -12.78
N SER A 348 6.02 9.85 -12.55
CA SER A 348 6.97 10.48 -13.45
C SER A 348 8.11 11.14 -12.69
N ARG A 349 9.18 11.49 -13.41
CA ARG A 349 10.29 12.29 -12.89
C ARG A 349 10.43 13.55 -13.70
N GLY A 350 10.73 14.65 -13.04
CA GLY A 350 10.79 15.95 -13.67
C GLY A 350 11.01 17.08 -12.69
N THR A 351 10.66 18.28 -13.11
CA THR A 351 10.75 19.48 -12.31
C THR A 351 9.54 20.37 -12.59
N SER A 352 8.91 20.86 -11.53
CA SER A 352 7.83 21.85 -11.63
C SER A 352 8.40 23.26 -11.86
N PRO A 353 7.57 24.22 -12.30
CA PRO A 353 8.02 25.60 -12.52
C PRO A 353 8.64 26.29 -11.29
N ASP A 354 8.26 25.88 -10.08
CA ASP A 354 8.80 26.34 -8.80
C ASP A 354 10.05 25.55 -8.33
N GLY A 355 10.58 24.66 -9.16
CA GLY A 355 11.83 23.95 -8.91
C GLY A 355 11.70 22.71 -8.03
N LEU A 356 10.47 22.23 -7.78
CA LEU A 356 10.22 21.03 -6.99
C LEU A 356 10.27 19.76 -7.86
N ALA A 357 10.58 18.62 -7.24
CA ALA A 357 10.66 17.33 -7.93
C ALA A 357 9.28 16.68 -8.19
N PHE A 358 8.20 17.41 -7.98
CA PHE A 358 6.81 16.97 -8.11
C PHE A 358 5.92 18.13 -8.59
N PRO A 359 4.78 17.86 -9.23
CA PRO A 359 3.91 18.90 -9.78
C PRO A 359 3.04 19.55 -8.71
N ALA A 360 3.61 20.46 -7.91
CA ALA A 360 2.94 21.06 -6.75
C ALA A 360 1.59 21.73 -7.04
N THR A 361 1.45 22.32 -8.23
CA THR A 361 0.28 23.08 -8.65
C THR A 361 -0.73 22.26 -9.45
N TYR A 362 -0.39 21.04 -9.87
CA TYR A 362 -1.28 20.17 -10.62
C TYR A 362 -2.50 19.76 -9.79
N ARG A 363 -3.68 19.77 -10.39
CA ARG A 363 -4.90 19.17 -9.85
C ARG A 363 -5.51 18.21 -10.87
N PRO A 364 -6.21 17.16 -10.42
CA PRO A 364 -6.92 16.27 -11.33
C PRO A 364 -7.87 17.05 -12.25
N GLY A 365 -7.69 16.87 -13.57
CA GLY A 365 -8.39 17.62 -14.62
C GLY A 365 -7.51 18.65 -15.34
N ASP A 366 -6.37 19.02 -14.78
CA ASP A 366 -5.40 19.88 -15.44
C ASP A 366 -4.57 19.10 -16.49
N SER A 367 -3.90 19.82 -17.38
CA SER A 367 -2.84 19.29 -18.25
C SER A 367 -1.54 19.17 -17.45
N LEU A 368 -1.05 17.95 -17.20
CA LEU A 368 0.12 17.75 -16.34
C LEU A 368 1.37 18.48 -16.84
N THR A 369 1.55 18.59 -18.17
CA THR A 369 2.69 19.30 -18.77
C THR A 369 2.69 20.80 -18.51
N ASP A 370 1.55 21.38 -18.12
CA ASP A 370 1.45 22.80 -17.75
C ASP A 370 2.04 23.03 -16.34
N HIS A 371 2.17 21.96 -15.55
CA HIS A 371 2.63 21.97 -14.16
C HIS A 371 3.95 21.22 -13.96
N PHE A 372 4.44 20.50 -14.97
CA PHE A 372 5.59 19.61 -14.81
C PHE A 372 6.34 19.37 -16.12
N THR A 373 7.66 19.53 -16.07
CA THR A 373 8.56 19.18 -17.17
C THR A 373 9.27 17.87 -16.86
N PHE A 374 9.03 16.85 -17.68
CA PHE A 374 9.68 15.54 -17.49
C PHE A 374 11.19 15.60 -17.72
N THR A 375 11.92 14.79 -16.97
CA THR A 375 13.39 14.72 -17.09
C THR A 375 13.81 14.01 -18.37
N THR A 376 14.88 14.49 -18.99
CA THR A 376 15.59 13.83 -20.10
C THR A 376 17.05 13.55 -19.74
N ASP A 377 17.37 13.54 -18.44
CA ASP A 377 18.73 13.35 -17.96
C ASP A 377 19.15 11.87 -18.12
N ASP A 378 20.34 11.63 -18.66
CA ASP A 378 20.88 10.27 -18.93
C ASP A 378 21.04 9.39 -17.67
N SER A 379 21.00 10.00 -16.47
CA SER A 379 20.94 9.25 -15.21
C SER A 379 19.54 8.73 -14.90
N ALA A 380 18.50 9.26 -15.53
CA ALA A 380 17.09 8.95 -15.30
C ALA A 380 16.42 8.27 -16.51
N VAL A 381 16.94 8.43 -17.73
CA VAL A 381 16.45 7.75 -18.93
C VAL A 381 17.55 6.99 -19.64
N TRP A 382 17.16 5.94 -20.36
CA TRP A 382 18.01 5.24 -21.32
C TRP A 382 18.09 6.04 -22.64
N PRO A 383 19.04 5.71 -23.54
CA PRO A 383 19.18 6.41 -24.82
C PRO A 383 17.92 6.43 -25.69
N ASP A 384 17.04 5.43 -25.56
CA ASP A 384 15.75 5.38 -26.26
C ASP A 384 14.63 6.18 -25.57
N GLY A 385 14.94 6.87 -24.47
CA GLY A 385 14.01 7.64 -23.65
C GLY A 385 13.27 6.82 -22.59
N SER A 386 13.44 5.49 -22.55
CA SER A 386 12.78 4.64 -21.56
C SER A 386 13.35 4.83 -20.14
N ALA A 387 12.55 4.50 -19.14
CA ALA A 387 12.86 4.70 -17.74
C ALA A 387 14.10 3.90 -17.27
N LYS A 388 15.02 4.61 -16.58
CA LYS A 388 16.19 4.01 -15.91
C LYS A 388 16.02 3.92 -14.39
N LYS A 389 15.10 4.68 -13.81
CA LYS A 389 14.83 4.74 -12.37
C LYS A 389 13.36 4.42 -12.06
N HIS A 390 13.10 4.10 -10.79
CA HIS A 390 11.74 3.96 -10.27
C HIS A 390 10.86 5.21 -10.51
N HIS A 391 9.55 4.97 -10.56
CA HIS A 391 8.43 5.93 -10.73
C HIS A 391 8.44 6.75 -12.02
N GLN A 392 8.71 6.09 -13.15
CA GLN A 392 8.69 6.72 -14.47
C GLN A 392 7.71 6.04 -15.44
N GLN A 393 6.74 5.26 -14.91
CA GLN A 393 5.82 4.48 -15.75
C GLN A 393 4.99 5.36 -16.68
N TYR A 394 4.66 6.60 -16.28
CA TYR A 394 3.95 7.52 -17.16
C TYR A 394 4.84 8.05 -18.28
N MET A 395 6.12 8.27 -18.03
CA MET A 395 7.07 8.66 -19.08
C MET A 395 7.24 7.53 -20.11
N ASP A 396 7.36 6.30 -19.63
CA ASP A 396 7.36 5.11 -20.48
C ASP A 396 6.03 4.98 -21.26
N TRP A 397 4.88 5.20 -20.60
CA TRP A 397 3.56 5.14 -21.22
C TRP A 397 3.41 6.12 -22.38
N GLN A 398 4.03 7.30 -22.28
CA GLN A 398 4.05 8.33 -23.32
C GLN A 398 5.03 8.05 -24.48
N SER A 399 5.79 6.94 -24.42
CA SER A 399 6.63 6.52 -25.55
C SER A 399 5.81 6.25 -26.81
N ASP A 400 6.48 6.19 -27.97
CA ASP A 400 5.85 5.97 -29.27
C ASP A 400 5.40 4.50 -29.47
N SER A 401 4.44 4.07 -28.64
CA SER A 401 3.74 2.80 -28.78
C SER A 401 2.26 3.02 -29.09
N ARG A 402 1.58 1.96 -29.53
CA ARG A 402 0.15 2.03 -29.86
C ARG A 402 -0.77 2.04 -28.64
N MET A 403 -0.23 1.75 -27.45
CA MET A 403 -0.99 1.67 -26.20
C MET A 403 -1.56 3.03 -25.77
N PRO A 404 -0.76 4.10 -25.62
CA PRO A 404 -1.27 5.44 -25.27
C PRO A 404 -2.10 6.08 -26.39
N GLN A 405 -1.96 5.61 -27.64
CA GLN A 405 -2.75 6.06 -28.79
C GLN A 405 -4.15 5.43 -28.83
N SER A 406 -4.41 4.41 -28.00
CA SER A 406 -5.72 3.77 -27.91
C SER A 406 -6.70 4.62 -27.12
N GLU A 407 -7.87 4.90 -27.70
CA GLU A 407 -8.96 5.62 -27.01
C GLU A 407 -9.55 4.87 -25.80
N THR A 408 -9.20 3.59 -25.61
CA THR A 408 -9.82 2.71 -24.61
C THR A 408 -8.85 2.16 -23.57
N THR A 409 -7.55 2.46 -23.72
CA THR A 409 -6.52 1.93 -22.84
C THR A 409 -5.93 3.03 -21.98
N ALA A 410 -5.97 2.82 -20.66
CA ALA A 410 -5.41 3.69 -19.65
C ALA A 410 -4.69 2.86 -18.58
N CYS A 411 -3.99 3.50 -17.66
CA CYS A 411 -3.40 2.88 -16.46
C CYS A 411 -4.43 2.02 -15.73
N VAL A 412 -5.63 2.56 -15.55
CA VAL A 412 -6.76 1.88 -14.87
C VAL A 412 -7.37 0.76 -15.70
N SER A 413 -7.02 0.58 -16.98
CA SER A 413 -7.43 -0.61 -17.75
C SER A 413 -6.69 -1.86 -17.25
N CYS A 414 -5.48 -1.71 -16.71
CA CYS A 414 -4.68 -2.80 -16.16
C CYS A 414 -4.66 -2.82 -14.62
N HIS A 415 -4.68 -1.65 -13.99
CA HIS A 415 -4.58 -1.49 -12.54
C HIS A 415 -5.92 -1.19 -11.85
N SER A 416 -6.06 -1.62 -10.60
CA SER A 416 -7.23 -1.41 -9.74
C SER A 416 -6.88 -0.44 -8.59
N PRO A 417 -7.18 0.87 -8.70
CA PRO A 417 -6.73 1.84 -7.70
C PRO A 417 -7.43 1.69 -6.34
N HIS A 418 -8.63 1.08 -6.31
CA HIS A 418 -9.47 0.94 -5.11
C HIS A 418 -9.43 -0.47 -4.50
N SER A 419 -8.47 -1.32 -4.87
CA SER A 419 -8.32 -2.65 -4.27
C SER A 419 -6.93 -3.20 -4.55
N ASN A 420 -6.53 -4.22 -3.80
CA ASN A 420 -5.30 -4.96 -4.10
C ASN A 420 -5.34 -5.74 -5.42
N GLY A 421 -6.49 -5.88 -6.09
CA GLY A 421 -6.58 -6.68 -7.31
C GLY A 421 -5.90 -8.05 -7.15
N ILE A 422 -5.02 -8.39 -8.09
CA ILE A 422 -4.13 -9.55 -8.01
C ILE A 422 -2.73 -9.09 -7.61
N GLY A 423 -2.37 -9.42 -6.37
CA GLY A 423 -1.05 -9.15 -5.79
C GLY A 423 -0.81 -7.67 -5.48
N GLN A 424 0.39 -7.37 -4.97
CA GLN A 424 0.72 -6.01 -4.50
C GLN A 424 0.88 -4.95 -5.61
N THR A 425 0.79 -5.34 -6.89
CA THR A 425 0.79 -4.42 -8.05
C THR A 425 -0.60 -3.95 -8.45
N GLN A 426 -1.65 -4.38 -7.73
CA GLN A 426 -3.02 -3.96 -7.99
C GLN A 426 -3.50 -4.31 -9.40
N LEU A 427 -3.09 -5.44 -9.98
CA LEU A 427 -3.49 -5.83 -11.33
C LEU A 427 -4.94 -6.33 -11.36
N LYS A 428 -5.68 -6.04 -12.43
CA LYS A 428 -7.08 -6.51 -12.60
C LYS A 428 -7.20 -7.98 -12.96
N ALA A 429 -6.17 -8.58 -13.53
CA ALA A 429 -6.11 -9.98 -13.95
C ALA A 429 -4.67 -10.50 -13.87
N PRO A 430 -4.45 -11.84 -13.96
CA PRO A 430 -3.11 -12.39 -14.08
C PRO A 430 -2.40 -11.81 -15.29
N LEU A 431 -1.08 -11.66 -15.20
CA LEU A 431 -0.32 -10.80 -16.09
C LEU A 431 -0.50 -11.13 -17.59
N ASN A 432 -0.42 -12.39 -17.98
CA ASN A 432 -0.67 -12.78 -19.39
C ASN A 432 -2.11 -12.50 -19.82
N GLN A 433 -3.07 -12.71 -18.92
CA GLN A 433 -4.48 -12.50 -19.21
C GLN A 433 -4.77 -11.02 -19.48
N LEU A 434 -4.09 -10.08 -18.81
CA LEU A 434 -4.25 -8.64 -19.09
C LEU A 434 -3.99 -8.33 -20.57
N CYS A 435 -2.89 -8.82 -21.13
CA CYS A 435 -2.54 -8.60 -22.53
C CYS A 435 -3.50 -9.37 -23.46
N GLN A 436 -3.80 -10.62 -23.13
CA GLN A 436 -4.61 -11.53 -23.95
C GLN A 436 -6.10 -11.17 -24.02
N ASN A 437 -6.58 -10.31 -23.11
CA ASN A 437 -7.93 -9.76 -23.15
C ASN A 437 -8.14 -8.79 -24.32
N CYS A 438 -7.08 -8.31 -24.96
CA CYS A 438 -7.14 -7.52 -26.18
C CYS A 438 -6.36 -8.18 -27.33
N HIS A 439 -5.22 -8.82 -27.02
CA HIS A 439 -4.38 -9.53 -27.99
C HIS A 439 -4.77 -11.01 -28.13
N PHE A 440 -6.02 -11.27 -28.51
CA PHE A 440 -6.59 -12.62 -28.59
C PHE A 440 -5.83 -13.56 -29.53
N ASP A 441 -5.31 -13.02 -30.63
CA ASP A 441 -4.53 -13.77 -31.62
C ASP A 441 -3.14 -14.20 -31.12
N LYS A 442 -2.70 -13.65 -29.98
CA LYS A 442 -1.42 -13.97 -29.32
C LYS A 442 -1.58 -14.86 -28.08
N GLN A 443 -2.78 -15.39 -27.81
CA GLN A 443 -3.03 -16.28 -26.67
C GLN A 443 -2.18 -17.55 -26.68
N ALA A 444 -1.91 -18.10 -27.87
CA ALA A 444 -0.99 -19.23 -28.02
C ALA A 444 0.46 -18.75 -27.94
N ILE A 445 0.98 -18.53 -26.72
CA ILE A 445 2.33 -18.00 -26.46
C ILE A 445 3.39 -18.78 -27.25
N ILE A 446 3.31 -20.12 -27.29
CA ILE A 446 4.23 -20.98 -28.04
C ILE A 446 4.36 -20.59 -29.53
N LYS A 447 3.28 -20.11 -30.15
CA LYS A 447 3.29 -19.63 -31.55
C LYS A 447 3.86 -18.22 -31.65
N HIS A 448 3.69 -17.41 -30.61
CA HIS A 448 4.20 -16.05 -30.55
C HIS A 448 5.69 -15.97 -30.19
N THR A 449 6.20 -16.98 -29.48
CA THR A 449 7.62 -17.15 -29.12
C THR A 449 8.20 -18.39 -29.80
N PRO A 450 8.29 -18.41 -31.15
CA PRO A 450 8.92 -19.53 -31.84
C PRO A 450 10.35 -19.72 -31.32
N TYR A 451 10.84 -20.95 -31.35
CA TYR A 451 12.17 -21.36 -30.83
C TYR A 451 12.33 -21.38 -29.30
N HIS A 452 11.29 -21.01 -28.53
CA HIS A 452 11.28 -21.15 -27.06
C HIS A 452 10.56 -22.42 -26.58
N ASP A 453 10.24 -23.36 -27.48
CA ASP A 453 9.51 -24.60 -27.18
C ASP A 453 10.16 -25.46 -26.10
N LYS A 454 11.49 -25.57 -26.11
CA LYS A 454 12.22 -26.28 -25.06
C LYS A 454 12.21 -25.54 -23.73
N ALA A 455 12.06 -24.22 -23.74
CA ALA A 455 12.04 -23.39 -22.55
C ALA A 455 10.63 -23.31 -21.93
N THR A 456 9.58 -23.30 -22.75
CA THR A 456 8.17 -23.29 -22.29
C THR A 456 7.80 -24.56 -21.54
N GLY A 457 8.50 -25.69 -21.77
CA GLY A 457 8.38 -26.89 -20.95
C GLY A 457 9.08 -26.83 -19.58
N LYS A 458 9.85 -25.76 -19.30
CA LYS A 458 10.65 -25.60 -18.07
C LYS A 458 10.24 -24.39 -17.22
N ARG A 459 9.60 -23.39 -17.83
CA ARG A 459 9.04 -22.22 -17.16
C ARG A 459 7.88 -21.66 -17.95
N ASP A 460 7.01 -20.93 -17.24
CA ASP A 460 6.02 -20.08 -17.88
C ASP A 460 6.71 -18.82 -18.44
N PHE A 461 6.26 -18.41 -19.62
CA PHE A 461 6.64 -17.14 -20.22
C PHE A 461 5.54 -16.13 -20.01
N LEU A 462 5.95 -14.93 -19.59
CA LEU A 462 5.06 -13.81 -19.41
C LEU A 462 5.20 -12.83 -20.58
N CYS A 463 4.11 -12.21 -21.03
CA CYS A 463 4.16 -11.17 -22.05
C CYS A 463 5.13 -10.05 -21.64
N THR A 464 5.19 -9.74 -20.34
CA THR A 464 6.10 -8.75 -19.75
C THR A 464 7.56 -9.16 -19.71
N ASP A 465 7.89 -10.44 -19.89
CA ASP A 465 9.30 -10.86 -19.98
C ASP A 465 9.95 -10.21 -21.21
N CYS A 466 9.17 -9.98 -22.27
CA CYS A 466 9.63 -9.41 -23.53
C CYS A 466 9.16 -7.96 -23.77
N HIS A 467 7.88 -7.68 -23.51
CA HIS A 467 7.26 -6.38 -23.87
C HIS A 467 7.25 -5.37 -22.73
N MET A 468 7.57 -5.80 -21.52
CA MET A 468 7.75 -4.91 -20.37
C MET A 468 9.02 -5.30 -19.60
N PRO A 469 10.17 -5.48 -20.25
CA PRO A 469 11.36 -6.03 -19.58
C PRO A 469 11.76 -5.14 -18.40
N LYS A 470 12.41 -5.76 -17.41
CA LYS A 470 12.93 -4.99 -16.27
C LYS A 470 14.15 -4.21 -16.72
N MET A 471 14.01 -2.89 -16.80
CA MET A 471 15.05 -1.97 -17.28
C MET A 471 15.34 -0.86 -16.27
N ALA A 472 14.39 -0.55 -15.40
CA ALA A 472 14.54 0.49 -14.39
C ALA A 472 14.96 -0.08 -13.03
N THR A 473 15.65 0.75 -12.25
CA THR A 473 16.17 0.41 -10.92
C THR A 473 15.43 1.16 -9.81
N SER A 474 14.96 0.42 -8.81
CA SER A 474 14.36 0.90 -7.57
C SER A 474 15.23 0.60 -6.37
N ALA A 475 15.35 -0.67 -6.00
CA ALA A 475 16.10 -1.14 -4.83
C ALA A 475 17.36 -1.89 -5.27
N VAL A 476 17.20 -2.80 -6.25
CA VAL A 476 18.30 -3.54 -6.86
C VAL A 476 18.29 -3.32 -8.38
N PRO A 477 19.44 -3.51 -9.07
CA PRO A 477 19.51 -3.30 -10.50
C PRO A 477 18.40 -4.06 -11.25
N TYR A 478 17.68 -3.35 -12.13
CA TYR A 478 16.68 -3.93 -13.03
C TYR A 478 15.53 -4.67 -12.31
N ASP A 479 14.91 -4.04 -11.31
CA ASP A 479 13.78 -4.60 -10.54
C ASP A 479 12.41 -4.00 -10.89
N ILE A 480 12.36 -3.05 -11.84
CA ILE A 480 11.14 -2.40 -12.33
C ILE A 480 10.93 -2.66 -13.82
N HIS A 481 9.75 -3.16 -14.16
CA HIS A 481 9.27 -3.35 -15.53
C HIS A 481 9.10 -2.00 -16.24
N ASN A 482 9.62 -1.89 -17.46
CA ASN A 482 9.31 -0.76 -18.33
C ASN A 482 7.82 -0.78 -18.71
N HIS A 483 7.24 0.37 -19.01
CA HIS A 483 5.84 0.51 -19.45
C HIS A 483 5.75 1.13 -20.85
N SER A 484 6.79 0.96 -21.67
CA SER A 484 6.81 1.48 -23.03
C SER A 484 6.05 0.59 -24.01
N PHE A 485 5.86 -0.70 -23.66
CA PHE A 485 5.15 -1.70 -24.47
C PHE A 485 5.71 -1.82 -25.91
N THR A 486 6.96 -1.40 -26.10
CA THR A 486 7.62 -1.48 -27.39
C THR A 486 7.99 -2.92 -27.72
N GLN A 487 8.33 -3.14 -29.00
CA GLN A 487 8.83 -4.44 -29.40
C GLN A 487 10.27 -4.62 -28.88
N PRO A 488 10.66 -5.83 -28.45
CA PRO A 488 12.03 -6.11 -28.06
C PRO A 488 13.02 -5.68 -29.15
N ASN A 489 13.93 -4.77 -28.80
CA ASN A 489 14.89 -4.20 -29.74
C ASN A 489 16.35 -4.38 -29.26
N PRO A 490 16.94 -5.58 -29.40
CA PRO A 490 18.35 -5.80 -29.07
C PRO A 490 19.32 -5.02 -29.99
N GLN A 491 18.86 -4.54 -31.16
CA GLN A 491 19.67 -3.70 -32.03
C GLN A 491 20.02 -2.36 -31.37
N ALA A 492 19.11 -1.79 -30.56
CA ALA A 492 19.37 -0.57 -29.79
C ALA A 492 20.57 -0.74 -28.84
N SER A 493 20.75 -1.92 -28.25
CA SER A 493 21.94 -2.20 -27.44
C SER A 493 23.23 -2.08 -28.25
N LEU A 494 23.25 -2.49 -29.51
CA LEU A 494 24.44 -2.37 -30.37
C LEU A 494 24.74 -0.91 -30.74
N GLU A 495 23.69 -0.17 -31.08
CA GLU A 495 23.79 1.24 -31.49
C GLU A 495 24.30 2.14 -30.36
N HIS A 496 24.06 1.75 -29.10
CA HIS A 496 24.42 2.51 -27.92
C HIS A 496 25.60 1.94 -27.12
N GLY A 497 26.35 0.98 -27.68
CA GLY A 497 27.62 0.51 -27.09
C GLY A 497 27.50 -0.65 -26.09
N GLY A 498 26.40 -1.40 -26.11
CA GLY A 498 26.22 -2.67 -25.40
C GLY A 498 24.98 -2.72 -24.50
N ALA A 499 24.71 -3.91 -23.94
CA ALA A 499 23.57 -4.15 -23.04
C ALA A 499 23.63 -3.34 -21.72
N GLU A 500 24.81 -2.93 -21.28
CA GLU A 500 24.98 -2.08 -20.10
C GLU A 500 24.54 -0.63 -20.35
N ALA A 501 24.81 -0.12 -21.56
CA ALA A 501 24.46 1.23 -21.98
C ALA A 501 22.99 1.35 -22.42
N MET A 502 22.44 0.27 -22.99
CA MET A 502 21.04 0.17 -23.37
C MET A 502 20.57 -1.29 -23.21
N PRO A 503 19.88 -1.63 -22.10
CA PRO A 503 19.43 -3.00 -21.86
C PRO A 503 18.33 -3.41 -22.83
N ASN A 504 18.16 -4.72 -23.00
CA ASN A 504 17.08 -5.28 -23.82
C ASN A 504 16.47 -6.52 -23.16
N ALA A 505 15.28 -6.90 -23.62
CA ALA A 505 14.53 -8.01 -23.05
C ALA A 505 15.23 -9.37 -23.21
N CYS A 506 15.93 -9.60 -24.32
CA CYS A 506 16.56 -10.88 -24.63
C CYS A 506 17.68 -11.17 -23.63
N ASN A 507 18.56 -10.20 -23.40
CA ASN A 507 19.74 -10.34 -22.55
C ASN A 507 19.43 -10.30 -21.05
N THR A 508 18.15 -10.24 -20.66
CA THR A 508 17.72 -10.50 -19.27
C THR A 508 17.75 -11.99 -18.94
N CYS A 509 17.49 -12.87 -19.93
CA CYS A 509 17.54 -14.33 -19.76
C CYS A 509 18.72 -14.97 -20.49
N HIS A 510 19.13 -14.40 -21.62
CA HIS A 510 20.22 -14.89 -22.45
C HIS A 510 21.53 -14.20 -22.09
N THR A 511 22.23 -14.80 -21.13
CA THR A 511 23.45 -14.25 -20.51
C THR A 511 24.66 -15.17 -20.68
N ARG A 512 24.53 -16.28 -21.43
CA ARG A 512 25.63 -17.22 -21.62
C ARG A 512 26.69 -16.64 -22.56
N PRO A 513 27.94 -17.12 -22.49
CA PRO A 513 28.95 -16.76 -23.48
C PRO A 513 28.45 -17.01 -24.90
N GLY A 514 28.49 -15.97 -25.75
CA GLY A 514 28.00 -16.02 -27.13
C GLY A 514 26.53 -15.62 -27.31
N GLU A 515 25.77 -15.38 -26.24
CA GLU A 515 24.37 -14.92 -26.30
C GLU A 515 24.23 -13.40 -26.10
N GLY A 516 25.19 -12.59 -26.57
CA GLY A 516 25.16 -11.13 -26.44
C GLY A 516 24.10 -10.42 -27.31
N PRO A 517 24.04 -9.07 -27.29
CA PRO A 517 23.09 -8.31 -28.10
C PRO A 517 23.17 -8.59 -29.60
N GLU A 518 24.37 -8.84 -30.13
CA GLU A 518 24.58 -9.19 -31.54
C GLU A 518 23.86 -10.49 -31.89
N TRP A 519 23.98 -11.50 -31.02
CA TRP A 519 23.30 -12.77 -31.18
C TRP A 519 21.78 -12.61 -31.10
N ALA A 520 21.28 -11.80 -30.17
CA ALA A 520 19.86 -11.55 -30.02
C ALA A 520 19.28 -10.83 -31.26
N ALA A 521 19.98 -9.82 -31.77
CA ALA A 521 19.59 -9.10 -32.99
C ALA A 521 19.57 -10.03 -34.22
N GLN A 522 20.62 -10.83 -34.42
CA GLN A 522 20.68 -11.82 -35.51
C GLN A 522 19.57 -12.86 -35.40
N THR A 523 19.23 -13.28 -34.18
CA THR A 523 18.15 -14.25 -33.93
C THR A 523 16.80 -13.65 -34.35
N ILE A 524 16.48 -12.43 -33.93
CA ILE A 524 15.23 -11.75 -34.33
C ILE A 524 15.17 -11.61 -35.85
N GLU A 525 16.25 -11.15 -36.48
CA GLU A 525 16.32 -10.98 -37.94
C GLU A 525 16.10 -12.33 -38.68
N TYR A 526 16.69 -13.41 -38.18
CA TYR A 526 16.48 -14.76 -38.71
C TYR A 526 15.01 -15.21 -38.59
N VAL A 527 14.39 -15.02 -37.42
CA VAL A 527 12.98 -15.35 -37.19
C VAL A 527 12.08 -14.55 -38.14
N GLN A 528 12.32 -13.25 -38.27
CA GLN A 528 11.56 -12.38 -39.16
C GLN A 528 11.66 -12.84 -40.61
N ARG A 529 12.88 -13.12 -41.12
CA ARG A 529 13.06 -13.63 -42.49
C ARG A 529 12.35 -14.96 -42.74
N THR A 530 12.40 -15.87 -41.78
CA THR A 530 11.87 -17.24 -41.92
C THR A 530 10.34 -17.31 -41.78
N ILE A 531 9.75 -16.41 -40.97
CA ILE A 531 8.29 -16.33 -40.78
C ILE A 531 7.63 -15.46 -41.87
N VAL A 532 8.23 -14.31 -42.22
CA VAL A 532 7.70 -13.41 -43.25
C VAL A 532 7.80 -14.04 -44.65
N SER A 533 8.74 -14.94 -44.93
CA SER A 533 8.77 -15.68 -46.19
C SER A 533 7.59 -16.65 -46.40
N ASN A 534 6.82 -16.95 -45.34
CA ASN A 534 5.64 -17.83 -45.37
C ASN A 534 4.31 -17.09 -45.10
N ALA A 535 4.33 -15.77 -44.90
CA ALA A 535 3.14 -14.96 -44.66
C ALA A 535 3.12 -13.77 -45.62
N SER A 536 2.09 -13.71 -46.47
CA SER A 536 1.86 -12.62 -47.42
C SER A 536 1.38 -11.33 -46.73
N ALA A 537 2.25 -10.71 -45.94
CA ALA A 537 2.28 -9.27 -45.59
C ALA A 537 3.47 -8.99 -44.65
N PRO A 538 4.17 -7.84 -44.78
CA PRO A 538 5.21 -7.47 -43.83
C PRO A 538 4.57 -7.07 -42.50
N ALA A 539 4.90 -7.79 -41.42
CA ALA A 539 4.35 -7.55 -40.09
C ALA A 539 5.11 -6.46 -39.28
N PHE A 540 6.23 -5.94 -39.80
CA PHE A 540 7.05 -4.95 -39.10
C PHE A 540 7.63 -3.96 -40.12
N GLY A 541 7.23 -2.69 -40.02
CA GLY A 541 7.97 -1.60 -40.65
C GLY A 541 9.30 -1.37 -39.90
N PRO A 542 10.28 -0.68 -40.50
CA PRO A 542 11.47 -0.26 -39.77
C PRO A 542 11.01 0.49 -38.52
N GLY A 543 11.54 0.10 -37.35
CA GLY A 543 11.37 0.90 -36.14
C GLY A 543 11.81 2.35 -36.41
N PRO A 544 11.27 3.33 -35.69
CA PRO A 544 11.62 4.72 -35.90
C PRO A 544 13.14 4.89 -35.83
N THR A 545 13.71 5.44 -36.89
CA THR A 545 15.11 5.89 -36.97
C THR A 545 15.35 6.93 -35.87
N PRO A 546 16.51 6.94 -35.18
CA PRO A 546 16.76 7.86 -34.07
C PRO A 546 16.98 9.27 -34.60
N THR A 547 15.92 10.05 -34.69
CA THR A 547 15.99 11.48 -34.38
C THR A 547 15.52 11.63 -32.96
N SER A 548 16.25 12.38 -32.13
CA SER A 548 15.81 12.76 -30.77
C SER A 548 14.30 13.00 -30.77
N PRO A 549 13.53 12.39 -29.86
CA PRO A 549 12.09 12.55 -29.88
C PRO A 549 11.78 14.05 -29.78
N PRO A 550 10.89 14.59 -30.63
CA PRO A 550 10.40 15.93 -30.39
C PRO A 550 9.82 15.98 -28.96
N PRO A 551 9.90 17.14 -28.27
CA PRO A 551 9.26 17.29 -26.97
C PRO A 551 7.81 16.78 -27.06
N PRO A 552 7.33 16.02 -26.06
CA PRO A 552 6.04 15.35 -26.14
C PRO A 552 4.98 16.37 -26.56
N THR A 553 4.37 16.12 -27.72
CA THR A 553 3.27 16.94 -28.20
C THR A 553 2.17 16.87 -27.14
N PRO A 554 1.63 17.99 -26.65
CA PRO A 554 0.55 17.97 -25.67
C PRO A 554 -0.59 17.11 -26.19
N ILE A 555 -0.90 16.01 -25.51
CA ILE A 555 -2.16 15.32 -25.72
C ILE A 555 -3.19 16.24 -25.10
N SER A 556 -4.04 16.87 -25.92
CA SER A 556 -5.17 17.65 -25.42
C SER A 556 -5.98 16.76 -24.46
N SER A 557 -6.40 17.30 -23.31
CA SER A 557 -7.37 16.67 -22.40
C SER A 557 -8.45 16.00 -23.23
N ALA A 558 -8.41 14.67 -23.31
CA ALA A 558 -9.27 13.98 -24.24
C ALA A 558 -10.72 14.21 -23.82
N GLY A 559 -11.49 14.83 -24.73
CA GLY A 559 -12.89 15.10 -24.51
C GLY A 559 -13.63 13.81 -24.22
N GLN A 560 -14.58 13.92 -23.28
CA GLN A 560 -15.57 12.92 -22.86
C GLN A 560 -15.61 11.65 -23.71
N TYR A 561 -15.04 10.58 -23.16
CA TYR A 561 -15.21 9.26 -23.76
C TYR A 561 -16.57 8.67 -23.35
N PRO A 562 -17.36 8.13 -24.29
CA PRO A 562 -18.52 7.36 -23.94
C PRO A 562 -18.06 6.13 -23.15
N VAL A 563 -18.43 6.10 -21.86
CA VAL A 563 -18.30 4.91 -21.03
C VAL A 563 -18.99 3.76 -21.77
N PRO A 564 -18.29 2.67 -22.13
CA PRO A 564 -18.96 1.48 -22.62
C PRO A 564 -19.89 1.00 -21.51
N ASP A 565 -21.18 1.10 -21.77
CA ASP A 565 -22.23 0.59 -20.90
C ASP A 565 -21.86 -0.87 -20.57
N THR A 566 -21.57 -1.15 -19.30
CA THR A 566 -21.04 -2.43 -18.87
C THR A 566 -22.11 -3.50 -19.01
N GLN A 567 -22.25 -4.08 -20.19
CA GLN A 567 -23.07 -5.26 -20.45
C GLN A 567 -22.47 -6.55 -19.85
N PHE A 568 -21.45 -6.45 -18.99
CA PHE A 568 -20.81 -7.58 -18.32
C PHE A 568 -21.64 -8.20 -17.19
N GLU A 569 -22.85 -7.71 -16.91
CA GLU A 569 -23.79 -8.35 -15.97
C GLU A 569 -24.69 -9.44 -16.58
N ALA A 570 -24.67 -9.66 -17.90
CA ALA A 570 -25.61 -10.56 -18.57
C ALA A 570 -25.45 -12.08 -18.26
N TRP A 571 -24.42 -12.48 -17.49
CA TRP A 571 -24.08 -13.90 -17.25
C TRP A 571 -24.09 -14.32 -15.77
N GLY A 572 -24.51 -13.43 -14.86
CA GLY A 572 -24.58 -13.74 -13.42
C GLY A 572 -25.47 -14.97 -13.12
N TRP A 573 -26.56 -15.12 -13.86
CA TRP A 573 -27.48 -16.25 -13.74
C TRP A 573 -26.85 -17.59 -14.18
N LEU A 574 -25.97 -17.58 -15.19
CA LEU A 574 -25.29 -18.79 -15.65
C LEU A 574 -24.29 -19.29 -14.59
N ARG A 575 -23.59 -18.37 -13.91
CA ARG A 575 -22.71 -18.71 -12.78
C ARG A 575 -23.50 -19.32 -11.63
N ALA A 576 -24.66 -18.75 -11.28
CA ALA A 576 -25.53 -19.28 -10.24
C ALA A 576 -26.04 -20.71 -10.56
N LEU A 577 -26.40 -20.97 -11.82
CA LEU A 577 -26.80 -22.32 -12.26
C LEU A 577 -25.66 -23.33 -12.19
N ILE A 578 -24.43 -22.94 -12.53
CA ILE A 578 -23.26 -23.80 -12.41
C ILE A 578 -22.99 -24.14 -10.94
N PHE A 579 -23.05 -23.16 -10.02
CA PHE A 579 -22.87 -23.41 -8.59
C PHE A 579 -23.95 -24.33 -8.01
N LEU A 580 -25.21 -24.15 -8.40
CA LEU A 580 -26.30 -25.03 -7.99
C LEU A 580 -26.13 -26.45 -8.53
N GLY A 581 -25.69 -26.60 -9.79
CA GLY A 581 -25.39 -27.89 -10.40
C GLY A 581 -24.26 -28.64 -9.68
N VAL A 582 -23.17 -27.94 -9.36
CA VAL A 582 -22.04 -28.53 -8.62
C VAL A 582 -22.46 -28.93 -7.20
N ALA A 583 -23.24 -28.09 -6.51
CA ALA A 583 -23.75 -28.40 -5.17
C ALA A 583 -24.66 -29.64 -5.17
N ALA A 584 -25.52 -29.79 -6.18
CA ALA A 584 -26.38 -30.97 -6.34
C ALA A 584 -25.58 -32.26 -6.59
N ILE A 585 -24.52 -32.18 -7.40
CA ILE A 585 -23.62 -33.33 -7.65
C ILE A 585 -22.90 -33.75 -6.37
N ILE A 586 -22.38 -32.78 -5.61
CA ILE A 586 -21.70 -33.06 -4.33
C ILE A 586 -22.68 -33.70 -3.33
N ALA A 587 -23.90 -33.16 -3.20
CA ALA A 587 -24.92 -33.72 -2.33
C ALA A 587 -25.30 -35.16 -2.74
N GLY A 588 -25.43 -35.43 -4.03
CA GLY A 588 -25.67 -36.77 -4.56
C GLY A 588 -24.55 -37.76 -4.26
N LEU A 589 -23.29 -37.34 -4.41
CA LEU A 589 -22.13 -38.18 -4.07
C LEU A 589 -22.08 -38.49 -2.57
N VAL A 590 -22.31 -37.49 -1.72
CA VAL A 590 -22.36 -37.68 -0.25
C VAL A 590 -23.49 -38.65 0.14
N TYR A 591 -24.66 -38.53 -0.49
CA TYR A 591 -25.77 -39.46 -0.26
C TYR A 591 -25.45 -40.89 -0.68
N LEU A 592 -24.81 -41.10 -1.84
CA LEU A 592 -24.40 -42.42 -2.31
C LEU A 592 -23.34 -43.05 -1.41
N ILE A 593 -22.38 -42.26 -0.92
CA ILE A 593 -21.37 -42.70 0.04
C ILE A 593 -22.05 -43.12 1.36
N PHE A 594 -22.96 -42.29 1.88
CA PHE A 594 -23.71 -42.60 3.09
C PHE A 594 -24.53 -43.89 2.95
N ARG A 595 -25.20 -44.09 1.81
CA ARG A 595 -26.01 -45.28 1.53
C ARG A 595 -25.14 -46.53 1.37
N SER A 596 -23.97 -46.42 0.76
CA SER A 596 -22.96 -47.49 0.66
C SER A 596 -22.42 -47.90 2.03
N ILE A 597 -22.19 -46.93 2.93
CA ILE A 597 -21.77 -47.21 4.31
C ILE A 597 -22.88 -47.92 5.09
N GLN A 598 -24.14 -47.50 4.93
CA GLN A 598 -25.27 -48.16 5.58
C GLN A 598 -25.51 -49.58 5.06
N SER A 599 -25.43 -49.82 3.76
CA SER A 599 -25.63 -51.17 3.19
C SER A 599 -24.53 -52.13 3.61
N ARG A 600 -23.28 -51.66 3.73
CA ARG A 600 -22.16 -52.46 4.27
C ARG A 600 -22.29 -52.74 5.77
N ARG A 601 -22.94 -51.88 6.54
CA ARG A 601 -23.26 -52.14 7.96
C ARG A 601 -24.40 -53.15 8.11
N ALA A 602 -25.40 -53.12 7.23
CA ALA A 602 -26.52 -54.06 7.25
C ALA A 602 -26.16 -55.47 6.75
N ALA A 603 -25.08 -55.63 5.97
CA ALA A 603 -24.59 -56.93 5.50
C ALA A 603 -23.59 -57.62 6.45
N ASN A 604 -23.20 -56.95 7.55
CA ASN A 604 -22.28 -57.45 8.58
C ASN A 604 -22.98 -57.70 9.92
N VAL A 605 -24.32 -57.72 9.91
CA VAL A 605 -25.21 -58.23 10.97
C VAL A 605 -25.95 -59.41 10.37
#